data_AF-A0A661CYC2-F1
#
_entry.id   AF-A0A661CYC2-F1
#
_cell.length_a   1.000
_cell.length_b   1.000
_cell.length_c   1.000
_cell.angle_alpha   90.00
_cell.angle_beta   90.00
_cell.angle_gamma   90.00
#
_symmetry.space_group_name_H-M   'P 1'
#
loop_
_entity.id
_entity.type
_entity.pdbx_description
1 polymer ?
#
loop_
_entity_poly.entity_id
_entity_poly.type
_entity_poly.pdbx_seq_one_letter_code
_entity_poly.pdbx_strand_id
1 'polypeptide(L)'
;MAVWIHNFINALQDKPVVILHGNVRDRYIDKEGRVYDNLTNLLEYVAQALPLRFSERVIYDMVGHERRMAVAEDSQPPATEAFQPKWQNPNDELAATQPPPQRGGQKAPPSRVLANWLQLISAPTPNRLFVMYYLDKLVAYRNTYLDEEKELLLWLEKLIENITPNHRLVLVALQDTMIPLELYINAPKVRVLPIPLPDKHDRLAYFSYRLEKNELQAEELELAVDFTDGLFLHDLDAIIKSFQANETHGRLEIRRLINRYRIGEQVDHWSTLNIERLSNAMTWFVEQEGVKGQNEAIQRVVDMLTLARAGLTGMASGTSSKPRGILFFAGPTGVGKTFVAKKLAKFLFSTEEAFLRFDMSEFKEEHTVSKLIGSPPGYVGFEQGGMLTNVVREKPFMVILFDEIEKAHPKIFDIFLQLLDEGRLTDSHGQTVFFTETVVIFTSNIGTRTTNSKDEFTAEQQQLETILNSPKVQEIKKQRHIREHFCQAVEHFFMFEISRPELLNRIGNNIIPFNYIHDPKVQKDIIRSHLQRIREEFEDKWRNNGYYLQTTDELVHWLVQRYRKRFESFGARAITSAIEREIMLPLARAVLRAEHFGHREQQFMLEKAQDRERIIVQVS
;
A
#
# COMPACT_ATOMS: atom_id res chain seq x y z
N MET A 1 29.68 -11.60 0.88
CA MET A 1 28.40 -12.31 0.65
C MET A 1 27.21 -11.69 1.38
N ALA A 2 26.07 -11.50 0.70
CA ALA A 2 24.78 -11.20 1.33
C ALA A 2 24.47 -12.21 2.44
N VAL A 3 23.78 -11.79 3.51
CA VAL A 3 23.59 -12.61 4.73
C VAL A 3 22.94 -13.95 4.40
N TRP A 4 21.96 -13.95 3.50
CA TRP A 4 21.25 -15.18 3.10
C TRP A 4 22.15 -16.15 2.29
N ILE A 5 23.07 -15.64 1.45
CA ILE A 5 24.03 -16.48 0.71
C ILE A 5 24.96 -17.20 1.69
N HIS A 6 25.42 -16.48 2.72
CA HIS A 6 26.22 -17.08 3.78
C HIS A 6 25.43 -18.15 4.56
N ASN A 7 24.18 -17.86 4.92
CA ASN A 7 23.31 -18.83 5.58
C ASN A 7 23.05 -20.06 4.72
N PHE A 8 22.91 -19.87 3.40
CA PHE A 8 22.75 -20.94 2.44
C PHE A 8 24.00 -21.82 2.36
N ILE A 9 25.19 -21.23 2.29
CA ILE A 9 26.47 -21.97 2.32
C ILE A 9 26.60 -22.77 3.62
N ASN A 10 26.31 -22.17 4.77
CA ASN A 10 26.36 -22.87 6.06
C ASN A 10 25.32 -24.00 6.13
N ALA A 11 24.11 -23.77 5.64
CA ALA A 11 23.08 -24.80 5.56
C ALA A 11 23.49 -25.98 4.67
N LEU A 12 24.15 -25.71 3.55
CA LEU A 12 24.73 -26.76 2.71
C LEU A 12 25.92 -27.46 3.38
N GLN A 13 26.55 -26.91 4.40
CA GLN A 13 27.56 -27.64 5.18
C GLN A 13 26.89 -28.53 6.23
N ASP A 14 25.89 -27.99 6.93
CA ASP A 14 25.23 -28.63 8.07
C ASP A 14 24.22 -29.73 7.67
N LYS A 15 23.55 -29.57 6.54
CA LYS A 15 22.41 -30.40 6.13
C LYS A 15 22.59 -30.94 4.71
N PRO A 16 22.24 -32.21 4.47
CA PRO A 16 22.34 -32.79 3.14
C PRO A 16 21.26 -32.27 2.17
N VAL A 17 20.12 -31.79 2.69
CA VAL A 17 19.02 -31.26 1.88
C VAL A 17 18.69 -29.84 2.28
N VAL A 18 18.64 -28.94 1.30
CA VAL A 18 18.23 -27.55 1.49
C VAL A 18 17.08 -27.22 0.52
N ILE A 19 16.00 -26.64 1.03
CA ILE A 19 14.89 -26.15 0.21
C ILE A 19 14.95 -24.63 0.20
N LEU A 20 15.09 -24.04 -0.99
CA LEU A 20 15.10 -22.60 -1.23
C LEU A 20 13.72 -22.14 -1.71
N HIS A 21 13.23 -21.01 -1.21
CA HIS A 21 11.99 -20.40 -1.68
C HIS A 21 12.03 -18.86 -1.66
N GLY A 22 11.07 -18.19 -2.30
CA GLY A 22 11.00 -16.73 -2.34
C GLY A 22 11.64 -16.15 -3.60
N ASN A 23 12.64 -15.28 -3.44
CA ASN A 23 13.27 -14.55 -4.54
C ASN A 23 14.22 -15.43 -5.40
N VAL A 24 13.68 -16.42 -6.11
CA VAL A 24 14.45 -17.45 -6.84
C VAL A 24 14.67 -17.16 -8.33
N ARG A 25 14.06 -16.07 -8.85
CA ARG A 25 14.09 -15.69 -10.29
C ARG A 25 14.84 -14.39 -10.58
N ASP A 26 15.50 -13.82 -9.58
CA ASP A 26 16.18 -12.54 -9.68
C ASP A 26 17.67 -12.72 -10.01
N ARG A 27 18.33 -11.58 -10.21
CA ARG A 27 19.78 -11.46 -10.18
C ARG A 27 20.26 -11.38 -8.74
N TYR A 28 21.51 -11.73 -8.51
CA TYR A 28 22.13 -11.66 -7.19
C TYR A 28 23.45 -10.92 -7.26
N ILE A 29 23.83 -10.28 -6.16
CA ILE A 29 25.14 -9.64 -6.01
C ILE A 29 25.77 -10.09 -4.69
N ASP A 30 27.09 -10.30 -4.67
CA ASP A 30 27.81 -10.54 -3.41
C ASP A 30 28.51 -9.27 -2.89
N LYS A 31 29.13 -9.38 -1.71
CA LYS A 31 29.80 -8.23 -1.08
C LYS A 31 31.10 -7.87 -1.78
N GLU A 32 31.60 -8.75 -2.64
CA GLU A 32 32.77 -8.50 -3.47
C GLU A 32 32.37 -7.81 -4.80
N GLY A 33 31.08 -7.51 -4.99
CA GLY A 33 30.54 -6.82 -6.16
C GLY A 33 30.29 -7.73 -7.37
N ARG A 34 30.39 -9.05 -7.21
CA ARG A 34 30.16 -9.99 -8.31
C ARG A 34 28.66 -10.17 -8.51
N VAL A 35 28.23 -10.03 -9.75
CA VAL A 35 26.83 -10.18 -10.17
C VAL A 35 26.60 -11.56 -10.76
N TYR A 36 25.49 -12.18 -10.37
CA TYR A 36 25.02 -13.45 -10.88
C TYR A 36 23.68 -13.23 -11.58
N ASP A 37 23.57 -13.61 -12.86
CA ASP A 37 22.39 -13.32 -13.67
C ASP A 37 21.13 -14.10 -13.23
N ASN A 38 21.32 -15.23 -12.55
CA ASN A 38 20.25 -16.09 -12.04
C ASN A 38 20.76 -17.00 -10.90
N LEU A 39 19.84 -17.75 -10.29
CA LEU A 39 20.15 -18.63 -9.17
C LEU A 39 21.08 -19.77 -9.59
N THR A 40 20.99 -20.24 -10.83
CA THR A 40 21.89 -21.28 -11.34
C THR A 40 23.34 -20.82 -11.29
N ASN A 41 23.67 -19.64 -11.82
CA ASN A 41 25.03 -19.10 -11.79
C ASN A 41 25.55 -18.90 -10.34
N LEU A 42 24.68 -18.47 -9.43
CA LEU A 42 25.04 -18.36 -8.01
C LEU A 42 25.35 -19.73 -7.39
N LEU A 43 24.51 -20.75 -7.65
CA LEU A 43 24.73 -22.11 -7.19
C LEU A 43 26.02 -22.71 -7.76
N GLU A 44 26.36 -22.36 -9.00
CA GLU A 44 27.60 -22.80 -9.62
C GLU A 44 28.84 -22.29 -8.87
N TYR A 45 28.82 -21.01 -8.51
CA TYR A 45 29.87 -20.39 -7.72
C TYR A 45 29.94 -20.99 -6.31
N VAL A 46 28.79 -21.15 -5.63
CA VAL A 46 28.73 -21.74 -4.28
C VAL A 46 29.29 -23.16 -4.28
N ALA A 47 28.97 -23.96 -5.29
CA ALA A 47 29.48 -25.33 -5.42
C ALA A 47 31.01 -25.40 -5.53
N GLN A 48 31.64 -24.39 -6.16
CA GLN A 48 33.10 -24.30 -6.28
C GLN A 48 33.76 -23.76 -5.01
N ALA A 49 33.06 -22.91 -4.26
CA ALA A 49 33.57 -22.29 -3.03
C ALA A 49 33.45 -23.18 -1.78
N LEU A 50 32.66 -24.26 -1.83
CA LEU A 50 32.48 -25.17 -0.70
C LEU A 50 33.70 -26.08 -0.48
N PRO A 51 34.08 -26.39 0.78
CA PRO A 51 35.14 -27.36 1.08
C PRO A 51 34.83 -28.77 0.53
N LEU A 52 33.54 -29.08 0.42
CA LEU A 52 33.01 -30.26 -0.27
C LEU A 52 33.22 -30.07 -1.77
N ARG A 53 34.32 -30.61 -2.32
CA ARG A 53 34.55 -30.61 -3.78
C ARG A 53 33.53 -31.53 -4.46
N PHE A 54 32.46 -30.97 -5.00
CA PHE A 54 31.52 -31.69 -5.85
C PHE A 54 32.14 -31.88 -7.23
N SER A 55 32.28 -33.11 -7.69
CA SER A 55 32.87 -33.39 -9.02
C SER A 55 31.82 -33.41 -10.13
N GLU A 56 30.54 -33.57 -9.79
CA GLU A 56 29.44 -33.61 -10.75
C GLU A 56 28.22 -32.84 -10.21
N ARG A 57 27.61 -32.02 -11.08
CA ARG A 57 26.34 -31.34 -10.80
C ARG A 57 25.24 -31.91 -11.69
N VAL A 58 24.11 -32.20 -11.09
CA VAL A 58 22.93 -32.75 -11.77
C VAL A 58 21.77 -31.79 -11.55
N ILE A 59 21.40 -31.03 -12.58
CA ILE A 59 20.34 -30.04 -12.51
C ILE A 59 19.12 -30.57 -13.25
N TYR A 60 17.95 -30.48 -12.63
CA TYR A 60 16.68 -30.74 -13.27
C TYR A 60 15.81 -29.49 -13.28
N ASP A 61 15.39 -29.08 -14.47
CA ASP A 61 14.40 -28.04 -14.71
C ASP A 61 13.32 -28.57 -15.66
N MET A 62 12.05 -28.40 -15.26
CA MET A 62 10.84 -28.74 -16.03
C MET A 62 10.79 -28.09 -17.42
N VAL A 63 11.49 -26.97 -17.63
CA VAL A 63 11.58 -26.26 -18.93
C VAL A 63 12.79 -26.71 -19.75
N GLY A 64 13.88 -27.13 -19.10
CA GLY A 64 15.22 -27.22 -19.71
C GLY A 64 15.89 -28.61 -19.79
N HIS A 65 15.23 -29.67 -19.29
CA HIS A 65 15.73 -31.06 -19.18
C HIS A 65 16.76 -31.30 -18.05
N GLU A 66 17.05 -32.57 -17.73
CA GLU A 66 18.19 -32.96 -16.86
C GLU A 66 19.50 -32.56 -17.57
N ARG A 67 20.27 -31.66 -16.96
CA ARG A 67 21.60 -31.26 -17.44
C ARG A 67 22.64 -31.75 -16.45
N ARG A 68 23.56 -32.60 -16.93
CA ARG A 68 24.75 -33.00 -16.18
C ARG A 68 25.92 -32.13 -16.62
N MET A 69 26.55 -31.48 -15.65
CA MET A 69 27.72 -30.66 -15.89
C MET A 69 28.86 -31.22 -15.03
N ALA A 70 29.93 -31.67 -15.71
CA ALA A 70 31.19 -31.97 -15.04
C ALA A 70 31.76 -30.65 -14.50
N VAL A 71 32.15 -30.64 -13.23
CA VAL A 71 32.85 -29.49 -12.66
C VAL A 71 34.30 -29.60 -13.12
N ALA A 72 34.77 -28.67 -13.95
CA ALA A 72 36.15 -28.70 -14.44
C ALA A 72 37.13 -28.66 -13.26
N GLU A 73 38.01 -29.65 -13.16
CA GLU A 73 38.98 -29.78 -12.05
C GLU A 73 40.03 -28.65 -12.01
N ASP A 74 40.13 -27.86 -13.08
CA ASP A 74 41.15 -26.81 -13.27
C ASP A 74 40.60 -25.43 -13.71
N SER A 75 39.29 -25.20 -13.62
CA SER A 75 38.79 -23.83 -13.71
C SER A 75 39.03 -23.15 -12.36
N GLN A 76 40.12 -22.39 -12.25
CA GLN A 76 40.13 -21.27 -11.30
C GLN A 76 38.82 -20.50 -11.48
N PRO A 77 38.22 -19.91 -10.41
CA PRO A 77 37.23 -18.87 -10.61
C PRO A 77 37.81 -17.90 -11.65
N PRO A 78 37.03 -17.40 -12.63
CA PRO A 78 37.57 -16.48 -13.63
C PRO A 78 38.45 -15.47 -12.90
N ALA A 79 39.71 -15.38 -13.33
CA ALA A 79 40.74 -14.67 -12.58
C ALA A 79 40.24 -13.29 -12.18
N THR A 80 40.64 -12.83 -11.00
CA THR A 80 40.59 -11.43 -10.57
C THR A 80 41.40 -10.56 -11.53
N GLU A 81 40.94 -10.41 -12.76
CA GLU A 81 41.21 -9.23 -13.54
C GLU A 81 40.10 -8.25 -13.19
N ALA A 82 40.49 -7.04 -12.77
CA ALA A 82 39.59 -5.91 -12.90
C ALA A 82 39.14 -5.91 -14.36
N PHE A 83 37.90 -6.34 -14.61
CA PHE A 83 37.36 -6.40 -15.95
C PHE A 83 37.38 -4.97 -16.50
N GLN A 84 38.35 -4.68 -17.37
CA GLN A 84 38.30 -3.48 -18.19
C GLN A 84 37.27 -3.76 -19.28
N PRO A 85 36.18 -2.97 -19.36
CA PRO A 85 35.16 -3.21 -20.37
C PRO A 85 35.79 -2.95 -21.73
N LYS A 86 36.04 -4.03 -22.50
CA LYS A 86 36.10 -3.90 -23.95
C LYS A 86 34.68 -3.93 -24.46
N TRP A 87 34.20 -2.71 -24.71
CA TRP A 87 32.98 -2.40 -25.43
C TRP A 87 32.85 -3.27 -26.68
N GLN A 88 31.78 -4.06 -26.76
CA GLN A 88 31.16 -4.40 -28.03
C GLN A 88 29.75 -3.83 -28.03
N ASN A 89 29.46 -3.14 -29.12
CA ASN A 89 28.22 -2.41 -29.36
C ASN A 89 27.04 -3.42 -29.39
N PRO A 90 25.92 -3.20 -28.67
CA PRO A 90 24.79 -4.13 -28.69
C PRO A 90 24.14 -4.31 -30.07
N ASN A 91 24.48 -3.45 -31.04
CA ASN A 91 24.04 -3.58 -32.42
C ASN A 91 24.77 -4.68 -33.24
N ASP A 92 25.81 -5.33 -32.69
CA ASP A 92 26.49 -6.43 -33.37
C ASP A 92 25.84 -7.82 -33.13
N GLU A 93 24.85 -7.94 -32.24
CA GLU A 93 24.11 -9.19 -31.99
C GLU A 93 22.90 -9.43 -32.91
N LEU A 94 22.84 -8.77 -34.07
CA LEU A 94 21.93 -9.12 -35.16
C LEU A 94 22.53 -10.12 -36.18
N ALA A 95 23.72 -10.66 -35.91
CA ALA A 95 24.28 -11.78 -36.66
C ALA A 95 23.81 -13.11 -36.05
N ALA A 96 22.74 -13.66 -36.64
CA ALA A 96 22.20 -15.01 -36.46
C ALA A 96 23.13 -16.01 -35.72
N THR A 97 23.01 -16.06 -34.38
CA THR A 97 23.44 -17.23 -33.63
C THR A 97 22.44 -18.34 -33.95
N GLN A 98 22.85 -19.27 -34.80
CA GLN A 98 22.09 -20.50 -34.99
C GLN A 98 21.84 -21.12 -33.61
N PRO A 99 20.58 -21.53 -33.30
CA PRO A 99 20.31 -22.18 -32.03
C PRO A 99 21.23 -23.40 -31.90
N PRO A 100 21.79 -23.66 -30.71
CA PRO A 100 22.62 -24.85 -30.51
C PRO A 100 21.81 -26.08 -30.93
N PRO A 101 22.44 -27.10 -31.55
CA PRO A 101 21.71 -28.23 -32.10
C PRO A 101 20.87 -28.89 -31.00
N GLN A 102 19.54 -28.80 -31.16
CA GLN A 102 18.59 -29.48 -30.30
C GLN A 102 18.80 -30.99 -30.47
N ARG A 103 19.57 -31.61 -29.57
CA ARG A 103 19.55 -33.07 -29.44
C ARG A 103 18.19 -33.46 -28.88
N GLY A 104 17.32 -33.95 -29.77
CA GLY A 104 16.01 -34.49 -29.43
C GLY A 104 16.11 -35.69 -28.49
N GLY A 105 16.12 -35.44 -27.19
CA GLY A 105 15.82 -36.42 -26.16
C GLY A 105 14.37 -36.27 -25.73
N GLN A 106 13.59 -37.37 -25.75
CA GLN A 106 12.27 -37.41 -25.14
C GLN A 106 12.31 -36.85 -23.70
N LYS A 107 11.32 -36.02 -23.33
CA LYS A 107 11.14 -35.52 -21.96
C LYS A 107 11.02 -36.72 -21.01
N ALA A 108 12.04 -36.98 -20.20
CA ALA A 108 11.93 -37.99 -19.15
C ALA A 108 10.93 -37.49 -18.10
N PRO A 109 9.94 -38.31 -17.69
CA PRO A 109 9.00 -37.89 -16.65
C PRO A 109 9.75 -37.66 -15.32
N PRO A 110 9.29 -36.74 -14.46
CA PRO A 110 9.99 -36.40 -13.22
C PRO A 110 10.23 -37.63 -12.31
N SER A 111 9.32 -38.60 -12.30
CA SER A 111 9.47 -39.87 -11.56
C SER A 111 10.69 -40.67 -12.01
N ARG A 112 10.97 -40.72 -13.33
CA ARG A 112 12.15 -41.39 -13.87
C ARG A 112 13.45 -40.65 -13.51
N VAL A 113 13.41 -39.32 -13.45
CA VAL A 113 14.57 -38.51 -13.02
C VAL A 113 14.87 -38.75 -11.55
N LEU A 114 13.86 -38.73 -10.68
CA LEU A 114 14.01 -39.01 -9.25
C LEU A 114 14.52 -40.44 -9.00
N ALA A 115 14.00 -41.43 -9.73
CA ALA A 115 14.50 -42.80 -9.66
C ALA A 115 15.98 -42.91 -10.09
N ASN A 116 16.39 -42.19 -11.13
CA ASN A 116 17.78 -42.10 -11.57
C ASN A 116 18.67 -41.44 -10.50
N TRP A 117 18.20 -40.35 -9.87
CA TRP A 117 18.93 -39.67 -8.81
C TRP A 117 19.13 -40.57 -7.58
N LEU A 118 18.14 -41.39 -7.21
CA LEU A 118 18.27 -42.35 -6.13
C LEU A 118 19.37 -43.40 -6.40
N GLN A 119 19.50 -43.84 -7.65
CA GLN A 119 20.61 -44.72 -8.08
C GLN A 119 21.96 -43.99 -7.99
N LEU A 120 22.03 -42.73 -8.42
CA LEU A 120 23.25 -41.93 -8.39
C LEU A 120 23.73 -41.57 -6.98
N ILE A 121 22.83 -41.39 -6.02
CA ILE A 121 23.15 -41.15 -4.60
C ILE A 121 23.72 -42.41 -3.94
N SER A 122 23.33 -43.57 -4.45
CA SER A 122 23.80 -44.88 -3.98
C SER A 122 25.15 -45.26 -4.60
N ALA A 123 25.64 -44.51 -5.60
CA ALA A 123 26.93 -44.76 -6.25
C ALA A 123 28.09 -44.20 -5.41
N PRO A 124 29.21 -44.94 -5.28
CA PRO A 124 30.28 -44.62 -4.33
C PRO A 124 31.05 -43.33 -4.63
N THR A 125 31.09 -42.87 -5.89
CA THR A 125 31.73 -41.61 -6.33
C THR A 125 31.16 -41.16 -7.69
N PRO A 126 31.36 -39.90 -8.12
CA PRO A 126 31.79 -38.71 -7.36
C PRO A 126 30.74 -38.14 -6.39
N ASN A 127 31.17 -37.18 -5.54
CA ASN A 127 30.28 -36.32 -4.76
C ASN A 127 29.43 -35.46 -5.71
N ARG A 128 28.13 -35.39 -5.46
CA ARG A 128 27.17 -34.74 -6.36
C ARG A 128 26.35 -33.67 -5.66
N LEU A 129 26.15 -32.56 -6.37
CA LEU A 129 25.14 -31.56 -6.05
C LEU A 129 23.96 -31.74 -7.01
N PHE A 130 22.82 -32.14 -6.45
CA PHE A 130 21.54 -32.24 -7.15
C PHE A 130 20.76 -30.96 -6.95
N VAL A 131 20.25 -30.36 -8.03
CA VAL A 131 19.42 -29.15 -7.97
C VAL A 131 18.14 -29.38 -8.75
N MET A 132 17.00 -29.25 -8.08
CA MET A 132 15.68 -29.39 -8.70
C MET A 132 14.93 -28.08 -8.62
N TYR A 133 14.62 -27.49 -9.77
CA TYR A 133 13.83 -26.28 -9.89
C TYR A 133 12.33 -26.57 -9.99
N TYR A 134 11.53 -25.59 -9.55
CA TYR A 134 10.07 -25.58 -9.69
C TYR A 134 9.37 -26.73 -8.96
N LEU A 135 9.72 -26.95 -7.69
CA LEU A 135 9.05 -27.94 -6.83
C LEU A 135 7.52 -27.72 -6.80
N ASP A 136 7.09 -26.47 -6.84
CA ASP A 136 5.68 -26.03 -6.91
C ASP A 136 4.93 -26.48 -8.18
N LYS A 137 5.66 -26.92 -9.21
CA LYS A 137 5.09 -27.45 -10.46
C LYS A 137 5.06 -28.98 -10.49
N LEU A 138 5.73 -29.64 -9.54
CA LEU A 138 5.76 -31.10 -9.45
C LEU A 138 4.63 -31.64 -8.59
N VAL A 139 4.20 -30.89 -7.59
CA VAL A 139 3.16 -31.28 -6.65
C VAL A 139 2.22 -30.09 -6.47
N ALA A 140 0.94 -30.25 -6.84
CA ALA A 140 -0.03 -29.18 -6.65
C ALA A 140 -0.37 -28.96 -5.17
N TYR A 141 -0.69 -27.71 -4.82
CA TYR A 141 -1.18 -27.35 -3.50
C TYR A 141 -2.65 -27.77 -3.31
N ARG A 142 -2.90 -28.98 -2.80
CA ARG A 142 -4.19 -29.43 -2.23
C ARG A 142 -3.96 -30.50 -1.17
N ASN A 143 -4.82 -30.57 -0.13
CA ASN A 143 -4.93 -31.73 0.78
C ASN A 143 -5.38 -33.02 0.07
N THR A 144 -5.40 -33.04 -1.26
CA THR A 144 -5.81 -34.16 -2.09
C THR A 144 -4.94 -34.16 -3.34
N TYR A 145 -3.82 -34.86 -3.27
CA TYR A 145 -2.92 -35.08 -4.38
C TYR A 145 -3.52 -36.08 -5.38
N LEU A 146 -3.27 -35.88 -6.68
CA LEU A 146 -3.50 -36.89 -7.70
C LEU A 146 -2.52 -38.06 -7.51
N ASP A 147 -2.83 -39.23 -8.06
CA ASP A 147 -1.99 -40.42 -7.84
C ASP A 147 -0.57 -40.27 -8.40
N GLU A 148 -0.41 -39.55 -9.50
CA GLU A 148 0.91 -39.20 -10.06
C GLU A 148 1.71 -38.28 -9.12
N GLU A 149 1.05 -37.34 -8.45
CA GLU A 149 1.68 -36.41 -7.50
C GLU A 149 2.09 -37.11 -6.20
N LYS A 150 1.26 -38.05 -5.71
CA LYS A 150 1.61 -38.91 -4.58
C LYS A 150 2.84 -39.75 -4.87
N GLU A 151 2.95 -40.26 -6.10
CA GLU A 151 4.11 -41.03 -6.53
C GLU A 151 5.38 -40.16 -6.50
N LEU A 152 5.32 -38.93 -7.03
CA LEU A 152 6.43 -37.99 -7.01
C LEU A 152 6.85 -37.59 -5.59
N LEU A 153 5.87 -37.34 -4.72
CA LEU A 153 6.11 -37.03 -3.31
C LEU A 153 6.83 -38.18 -2.60
N LEU A 154 6.36 -39.42 -2.80
CA LEU A 154 7.01 -40.62 -2.27
C LEU A 154 8.45 -40.78 -2.77
N TRP A 155 8.71 -40.48 -4.04
CA TRP A 155 10.06 -40.50 -4.60
C TRP A 155 10.97 -39.44 -3.97
N LEU A 156 10.45 -38.23 -3.74
CA LEU A 156 11.18 -37.16 -3.06
C LEU A 156 11.48 -37.50 -1.60
N GLU A 157 10.52 -38.04 -0.86
CA GLU A 157 10.72 -38.52 0.51
C GLU A 157 11.82 -39.59 0.57
N LYS A 158 11.76 -40.60 -0.32
CA LYS A 158 12.80 -41.63 -0.43
C LYS A 158 14.17 -41.03 -0.75
N LEU A 159 14.22 -40.05 -1.65
CA LEU A 159 15.46 -39.37 -2.01
C LEU A 159 16.07 -38.64 -0.81
N ILE A 160 15.26 -37.92 -0.04
CA ILE A 160 15.65 -37.20 1.18
C ILE A 160 16.09 -38.18 2.28
N GLU A 161 15.41 -39.30 2.44
CA GLU A 161 15.74 -40.30 3.45
C GLU A 161 17.07 -41.00 3.14
N ASN A 162 17.32 -41.33 1.86
CA ASN A 162 18.49 -42.10 1.44
C ASN A 162 19.71 -41.25 1.05
N ILE A 163 19.62 -39.91 1.12
CA ILE A 163 20.77 -39.06 0.81
C ILE A 163 21.90 -39.28 1.82
N THR A 164 23.10 -39.54 1.29
CA THR A 164 24.33 -39.72 2.08
C THR A 164 25.00 -38.37 2.35
N PRO A 165 25.85 -38.26 3.39
CA PRO A 165 26.52 -37.01 3.75
C PRO A 165 27.45 -36.43 2.69
N ASN A 166 27.78 -37.18 1.63
CA ASN A 166 28.66 -36.74 0.55
C ASN A 166 27.92 -36.01 -0.58
N HIS A 167 26.60 -36.18 -0.66
CA HIS A 167 25.76 -35.52 -1.67
C HIS A 167 24.99 -34.35 -1.05
N ARG A 168 24.63 -33.40 -1.89
CA ARG A 168 23.70 -32.32 -1.53
C ARG A 168 22.54 -32.28 -2.47
N LEU A 169 21.35 -32.04 -1.93
CA LEU A 169 20.12 -31.83 -2.69
C LEU A 169 19.59 -30.44 -2.39
N VAL A 170 19.44 -29.63 -3.44
CA VAL A 170 18.80 -28.32 -3.39
C VAL A 170 17.48 -28.41 -4.12
N LEU A 171 16.38 -28.19 -3.42
CA LEU A 171 15.05 -28.06 -4.01
C LEU A 171 14.68 -26.58 -4.06
N VAL A 172 14.14 -26.10 -5.17
CA VAL A 172 13.77 -24.69 -5.34
C VAL A 172 12.27 -24.59 -5.60
N ALA A 173 11.57 -23.86 -4.73
CA ALA A 173 10.15 -23.52 -4.85
C ALA A 173 9.97 -22.01 -5.02
N LEU A 174 8.85 -21.58 -5.60
CA LEU A 174 8.55 -20.14 -5.69
C LEU A 174 8.14 -19.54 -4.34
N GLN A 175 7.34 -20.25 -3.55
CA GLN A 175 6.79 -19.78 -2.28
C GLN A 175 6.88 -20.90 -1.22
N ASP A 176 6.89 -20.53 0.05
CA ASP A 176 6.89 -21.47 1.18
C ASP A 176 5.60 -22.28 1.26
N THR A 177 4.45 -21.66 1.01
CA THR A 177 3.13 -22.30 0.96
C THR A 177 3.03 -23.40 -0.10
N MET A 178 3.93 -23.40 -1.09
CA MET A 178 3.98 -24.37 -2.18
C MET A 178 4.93 -25.53 -1.91
N ILE A 179 5.56 -25.58 -0.72
CA ILE A 179 6.41 -26.71 -0.31
C ILE A 179 5.51 -27.73 0.41
N PRO A 180 5.43 -28.99 -0.06
CA PRO A 180 4.70 -30.03 0.65
C PRO A 180 5.24 -30.22 2.07
N LEU A 181 4.33 -30.19 3.04
CA LEU A 181 4.64 -30.27 4.48
C LEU A 181 5.41 -31.55 4.82
N GLU A 182 5.09 -32.64 4.12
CA GLU A 182 5.69 -33.96 4.27
C GLU A 182 7.22 -33.96 4.03
N LEU A 183 7.73 -33.04 3.21
CA LEU A 183 9.15 -32.97 2.89
C LEU A 183 10.01 -32.37 4.01
N TYR A 184 9.42 -31.63 4.94
CA TYR A 184 10.20 -30.91 5.96
C TYR A 184 9.69 -31.04 7.39
N ILE A 185 8.43 -31.46 7.61
CA ILE A 185 7.94 -31.80 8.94
C ILE A 185 8.68 -33.06 9.43
N ASN A 186 9.24 -32.99 10.64
CA ASN A 186 10.00 -34.09 11.26
C ASN A 186 11.16 -34.63 10.40
N ALA A 187 11.69 -33.83 9.46
CA ALA A 187 12.80 -34.23 8.59
C ALA A 187 14.13 -33.62 9.06
N PRO A 188 14.91 -34.31 9.94
CA PRO A 188 16.14 -33.74 10.52
C PRO A 188 17.24 -33.47 9.48
N LYS A 189 17.14 -34.05 8.29
CA LYS A 189 18.08 -33.89 7.17
C LYS A 189 17.80 -32.64 6.31
N VAL A 190 16.66 -31.99 6.51
CA VAL A 190 16.16 -30.91 5.64
C VAL A 190 16.26 -29.57 6.35
N ARG A 191 16.63 -28.53 5.59
CA ARG A 191 16.55 -27.13 6.04
C ARG A 191 15.87 -26.29 4.98
N VAL A 192 14.82 -25.58 5.38
CA VAL A 192 14.09 -24.64 4.51
C VAL A 192 14.66 -23.25 4.73
N LEU A 193 14.98 -22.54 3.65
CA LEU A 193 15.57 -21.20 3.68
C LEU A 193 14.87 -20.26 2.69
N PRO A 194 14.42 -19.08 3.15
CA PRO A 194 13.95 -18.04 2.25
C PRO A 194 15.12 -17.32 1.58
N ILE A 195 14.98 -17.02 0.29
CA ILE A 195 15.77 -16.04 -0.42
C ILE A 195 15.01 -14.71 -0.34
N PRO A 196 15.53 -13.70 0.39
CA PRO A 196 14.87 -12.40 0.51
C PRO A 196 15.00 -11.57 -0.78
N LEU A 197 14.18 -10.54 -0.88
CA LEU A 197 14.38 -9.45 -1.84
C LEU A 197 15.72 -8.73 -1.55
N PRO A 198 16.35 -8.11 -2.57
CA PRO A 198 17.61 -7.40 -2.37
C PRO A 198 17.44 -6.27 -1.35
N ASP A 199 18.33 -6.23 -0.35
CA ASP A 199 18.31 -5.22 0.70
C ASP A 199 18.89 -3.87 0.20
N LYS A 200 18.92 -2.86 1.09
CA LYS A 200 19.48 -1.53 0.76
C LYS A 200 20.94 -1.62 0.29
N HIS A 201 21.74 -2.52 0.87
CA HIS A 201 23.14 -2.70 0.49
C HIS A 201 23.28 -3.40 -0.87
N ASP A 202 22.48 -4.44 -1.13
CA ASP A 202 22.47 -5.15 -2.41
C ASP A 202 22.10 -4.18 -3.55
N ARG A 203 21.04 -3.37 -3.37
CA ARG A 203 20.63 -2.36 -4.36
C ARG A 203 21.69 -1.28 -4.55
N LEU A 204 22.28 -0.76 -3.48
CA LEU A 204 23.36 0.23 -3.56
C LEU A 204 24.56 -0.32 -4.32
N ALA A 205 24.97 -1.56 -4.02
CA ALA A 205 26.06 -2.24 -4.71
C ALA A 205 25.72 -2.45 -6.19
N TYR A 206 24.49 -2.83 -6.51
CA TYR A 206 24.05 -3.03 -7.88
C TYR A 206 24.02 -1.74 -8.71
N PHE A 207 23.47 -0.65 -8.16
CA PHE A 207 23.54 0.67 -8.81
C PHE A 207 24.98 1.12 -8.99
N SER A 208 25.84 0.96 -7.97
CA SER A 208 27.25 1.35 -8.04
C SER A 208 28.04 0.49 -9.04
N TYR A 209 27.61 -0.74 -9.29
CA TYR A 209 28.20 -1.63 -10.28
C TYR A 209 27.80 -1.25 -11.71
N ARG A 210 26.54 -0.85 -11.93
CA ARG A 210 26.01 -0.56 -13.26
C ARG A 210 26.16 0.89 -13.72
N LEU A 211 26.18 1.83 -12.79
CA LEU A 211 26.34 3.25 -13.09
C LEU A 211 27.81 3.65 -13.02
N GLU A 212 28.25 4.49 -13.95
CA GLU A 212 29.60 5.03 -13.91
C GLU A 212 29.75 6.04 -12.76
N LYS A 213 30.97 6.15 -12.20
CA LYS A 213 31.31 7.22 -11.25
C LYS A 213 31.09 8.55 -11.96
N ASN A 214 30.01 9.26 -11.62
CA ASN A 214 29.56 10.60 -12.04
C ASN A 214 28.16 10.63 -12.69
N GLU A 215 27.52 9.50 -12.98
CA GLU A 215 26.14 9.50 -13.52
C GLU A 215 25.09 9.96 -12.50
N LEU A 216 25.34 9.72 -11.21
CA LEU A 216 24.53 10.19 -10.09
C LEU A 216 25.43 10.74 -8.98
N GLN A 217 25.00 11.82 -8.35
CA GLN A 217 25.58 12.28 -7.09
C GLN A 217 25.21 11.32 -5.95
N ALA A 218 25.99 11.33 -4.85
CA ALA A 218 25.77 10.44 -3.71
C ALA A 218 24.34 10.53 -3.14
N GLU A 219 23.79 11.75 -3.05
CA GLU A 219 22.41 11.99 -2.59
C GLU A 219 21.35 11.42 -3.55
N GLU A 220 21.62 11.46 -4.85
CA GLU A 220 20.70 10.96 -5.88
C GLU A 220 20.73 9.43 -5.96
N LEU A 221 21.91 8.84 -5.75
CA LEU A 221 22.10 7.40 -5.63
C LEU A 221 21.38 6.85 -4.39
N GLU A 222 21.54 7.50 -3.23
CA GLU A 222 20.83 7.09 -2.01
C GLU A 222 19.31 7.17 -2.20
N LEU A 223 18.84 8.24 -2.82
CA LEU A 223 17.43 8.38 -3.19
C LEU A 223 16.96 7.24 -4.10
N ALA A 224 17.71 6.93 -5.16
CA ALA A 224 17.35 5.85 -6.09
C ALA A 224 17.26 4.50 -5.38
N VAL A 225 18.20 4.21 -4.48
CA VAL A 225 18.22 2.98 -3.66
C VAL A 225 17.01 2.89 -2.74
N ASP A 226 16.59 4.02 -2.15
CA ASP A 226 15.44 4.07 -1.26
C ASP A 226 14.11 3.99 -2.03
N PHE A 227 14.01 4.59 -3.21
CA PHE A 227 12.82 4.54 -4.06
C PHE A 227 12.62 3.21 -4.78
N THR A 228 13.70 2.44 -4.95
CA THR A 228 13.65 1.07 -5.50
C THR A 228 13.49 0.00 -4.43
N ASP A 229 13.17 0.40 -3.20
CA ASP A 229 12.91 -0.54 -2.13
C ASP A 229 11.79 -1.51 -2.49
N GLY A 230 12.10 -2.80 -2.33
CA GLY A 230 11.17 -3.86 -2.64
C GLY A 230 11.08 -4.29 -4.10
N LEU A 231 11.92 -3.74 -4.98
CA LEU A 231 12.08 -4.21 -6.35
C LEU A 231 13.16 -5.29 -6.45
N PHE A 232 13.06 -6.13 -7.48
CA PHE A 232 14.07 -7.12 -7.84
C PHE A 232 15.29 -6.42 -8.49
N LEU A 233 16.49 -6.99 -8.38
CA LEU A 233 17.66 -6.44 -9.08
C LEU A 233 17.48 -6.46 -10.61
N HIS A 234 16.67 -7.39 -11.13
CA HIS A 234 16.23 -7.38 -12.52
C HIS A 234 15.44 -6.10 -12.88
N ASP A 235 14.58 -5.62 -11.98
CA ASP A 235 13.80 -4.38 -12.20
C ASP A 235 14.72 -3.15 -12.24
N LEU A 236 15.72 -3.12 -11.36
CA LEU A 236 16.74 -2.06 -11.33
C LEU A 236 17.50 -2.01 -12.66
N ASP A 237 17.80 -3.14 -13.30
CA ASP A 237 18.46 -3.16 -14.62
C ASP A 237 17.62 -2.43 -15.68
N ALA A 238 16.31 -2.65 -15.71
CA ALA A 238 15.41 -1.97 -16.65
C ALA A 238 15.36 -0.45 -16.39
N ILE A 239 15.33 -0.04 -15.12
CA ILE A 239 15.34 1.36 -14.71
C ILE A 239 16.67 2.03 -15.11
N ILE A 240 17.80 1.38 -14.83
CA ILE A 240 19.14 1.91 -15.13
C ILE A 240 19.35 2.04 -16.63
N LYS A 241 18.98 1.01 -17.42
CA LYS A 241 19.05 1.08 -18.89
C LYS A 241 18.23 2.24 -19.45
N SER A 242 17.04 2.47 -18.89
CA SER A 242 16.19 3.59 -19.28
C SER A 242 16.81 4.94 -18.90
N PHE A 243 17.49 5.01 -17.75
CA PHE A 243 18.18 6.22 -17.29
C PHE A 243 19.40 6.56 -18.16
N GLN A 244 20.20 5.55 -18.53
CA GLN A 244 21.37 5.71 -19.39
C GLN A 244 20.99 6.06 -20.84
N ALA A 245 19.81 5.64 -21.30
CA ALA A 245 19.30 5.96 -22.63
C ALA A 245 18.76 7.40 -22.77
N ASN A 246 18.44 8.08 -21.66
CA ASN A 246 17.91 9.45 -21.70
C ASN A 246 19.04 10.49 -21.75
N GLU A 247 18.86 11.56 -22.52
CA GLU A 247 19.87 12.65 -22.65
C GLU A 247 19.97 13.53 -21.39
N THR A 248 18.92 13.58 -20.57
CA THR A 248 18.88 14.34 -19.31
C THR A 248 19.11 13.44 -18.12
N HIS A 249 20.18 13.67 -17.38
CA HIS A 249 20.48 12.96 -16.14
C HIS A 249 20.20 13.83 -14.91
N GLY A 250 19.82 13.19 -13.79
CA GLY A 250 19.66 13.84 -12.48
C GLY A 250 18.49 13.32 -11.65
N ARG A 251 18.39 13.83 -10.42
CA ARG A 251 17.45 13.40 -9.36
C ARG A 251 15.99 13.27 -9.79
N LEU A 252 15.47 14.25 -10.53
CA LEU A 252 14.07 14.26 -10.93
C LEU A 252 13.78 13.18 -11.98
N GLU A 253 14.75 12.90 -12.84
CA GLU A 253 14.60 11.94 -13.93
C GLU A 253 14.63 10.50 -13.39
N ILE A 254 15.59 10.17 -12.51
CA ILE A 254 15.65 8.82 -11.95
C ILE A 254 14.40 8.50 -11.13
N ARG A 255 13.87 9.46 -10.36
CA ARG A 255 12.61 9.30 -9.63
C ARG A 255 11.43 9.10 -10.58
N ARG A 256 11.36 9.85 -11.68
CA ARG A 256 10.31 9.68 -12.71
C ARG A 256 10.37 8.30 -13.35
N LEU A 257 11.55 7.79 -13.65
CA LEU A 257 11.74 6.45 -14.22
C LEU A 257 11.35 5.35 -13.24
N ILE A 258 11.74 5.47 -11.96
CA ILE A 258 11.33 4.53 -10.92
C ILE A 258 9.81 4.54 -10.75
N ASN A 259 9.19 5.73 -10.71
CA ASN A 259 7.73 5.83 -10.62
C ASN A 259 7.07 5.21 -11.87
N ARG A 260 7.53 5.52 -13.08
CA ARG A 260 7.04 4.91 -14.31
C ARG A 260 7.10 3.37 -14.24
N TYR A 261 8.18 2.83 -13.68
CA TYR A 261 8.33 1.38 -13.51
C TYR A 261 7.34 0.81 -12.48
N ARG A 262 7.21 1.46 -11.31
CA ARG A 262 6.38 0.98 -10.19
C ARG A 262 4.88 1.11 -10.43
N ILE A 263 4.46 2.21 -11.06
CA ILE A 263 3.05 2.61 -11.13
C ILE A 263 2.54 2.86 -12.55
N GLY A 264 3.39 2.72 -13.58
CA GLY A 264 2.98 2.81 -14.99
C GLY A 264 2.69 4.22 -15.52
N GLU A 265 2.56 5.24 -14.65
CA GLU A 265 2.25 6.61 -15.04
C GLU A 265 3.49 7.52 -15.15
N GLN A 266 3.45 8.45 -16.11
CA GLN A 266 4.52 9.42 -16.36
C GLN A 266 4.28 10.78 -15.69
N VAL A 267 3.03 11.10 -15.31
CA VAL A 267 2.66 12.42 -14.80
C VAL A 267 2.74 12.42 -13.28
N ASP A 268 3.67 13.19 -12.72
CA ASP A 268 3.71 13.40 -11.27
C ASP A 268 2.66 14.44 -10.87
N HIS A 269 1.50 14.00 -10.39
CA HIS A 269 0.44 14.88 -9.90
C HIS A 269 0.92 15.82 -8.79
N TRP A 270 1.88 15.40 -7.96
CA TRP A 270 2.45 16.23 -6.91
C TRP A 270 3.26 17.40 -7.46
N SER A 271 3.84 17.27 -8.65
CA SER A 271 4.57 18.37 -9.30
C SER A 271 3.66 19.56 -9.63
N THR A 272 2.36 19.33 -9.79
CA THR A 272 1.35 20.38 -10.06
C THR A 272 1.05 21.27 -8.84
N LEU A 273 1.51 20.89 -7.64
CA LEU A 273 1.44 21.73 -6.45
C LEU A 273 2.58 22.75 -6.49
N ASN A 274 2.34 23.89 -7.13
CA ASN A 274 3.26 25.03 -7.07
C ASN A 274 3.14 25.76 -5.71
N ILE A 275 4.11 26.62 -5.42
CA ILE A 275 4.17 27.37 -4.15
C ILE A 275 2.91 28.22 -3.95
N GLU A 276 2.41 28.84 -5.02
CA GLU A 276 1.22 29.69 -4.99
C GLU A 276 -0.06 28.91 -4.63
N ARG A 277 -0.23 27.71 -5.20
CA ARG A 277 -1.35 26.83 -4.89
C ARG A 277 -1.28 26.36 -3.43
N LEU A 278 -0.09 26.07 -2.92
CA LEU A 278 0.12 25.71 -1.51
C LEU A 278 -0.14 26.89 -0.56
N SER A 279 0.35 28.08 -0.87
CA SER A 279 0.11 29.27 -0.04
C SER A 279 -1.37 29.64 0.01
N ASN A 280 -2.11 29.41 -1.08
CA ASN A 280 -3.55 29.65 -1.15
C ASN A 280 -4.40 28.46 -0.68
N ALA A 281 -3.79 27.33 -0.29
CA ALA A 281 -4.53 26.11 0.06
C ALA A 281 -5.49 26.33 1.22
N MET A 282 -5.05 27.06 2.26
CA MET A 282 -5.88 27.35 3.43
C MET A 282 -7.17 28.10 3.04
N THR A 283 -7.01 29.17 2.24
CA THR A 283 -8.13 29.95 1.70
C THR A 283 -9.02 29.09 0.82
N TRP A 284 -8.44 28.24 -0.02
CA TRP A 284 -9.18 27.33 -0.89
C TRP A 284 -10.10 26.38 -0.09
N PHE A 285 -9.57 25.73 0.95
CA PHE A 285 -10.37 24.82 1.80
C PHE A 285 -11.49 25.56 2.55
N VAL A 286 -11.18 26.72 3.13
CA VAL A 286 -12.14 27.43 4.00
C VAL A 286 -13.18 28.21 3.21
N GLU A 287 -12.75 28.95 2.20
CA GLU A 287 -13.61 29.88 1.46
C GLU A 287 -14.28 29.19 0.26
N GLN A 288 -13.50 28.52 -0.60
CA GLN A 288 -14.03 27.94 -1.84
C GLN A 288 -14.75 26.61 -1.58
N GLU A 289 -14.12 25.69 -0.84
CA GLU A 289 -14.74 24.39 -0.56
C GLU A 289 -15.64 24.40 0.69
N GLY A 290 -15.63 25.50 1.45
CA GLY A 290 -16.57 25.73 2.54
C GLY A 290 -16.30 24.88 3.79
N VAL A 291 -15.06 24.51 4.09
CA VAL A 291 -14.71 23.88 5.38
C VAL A 291 -14.77 24.94 6.49
N LYS A 292 -15.77 24.86 7.37
CA LYS A 292 -15.97 25.85 8.45
C LYS A 292 -15.63 25.29 9.82
N GLY A 293 -14.93 26.09 10.64
CA GLY A 293 -14.65 25.78 12.04
C GLY A 293 -13.48 24.80 12.29
N GLN A 294 -12.75 24.40 11.25
CA GLN A 294 -11.67 23.39 11.34
C GLN A 294 -10.31 23.94 10.88
N ASN A 295 -10.07 25.25 11.08
CA ASN A 295 -8.90 25.95 10.51
C ASN A 295 -7.57 25.29 10.87
N GLU A 296 -7.42 24.85 12.12
CA GLU A 296 -6.18 24.22 12.56
C GLU A 296 -5.98 22.82 11.97
N ALA A 297 -7.06 22.04 11.80
CA ALA A 297 -6.99 20.76 11.12
C ALA A 297 -6.55 20.94 9.65
N ILE A 298 -7.09 21.96 8.98
CA ILE A 298 -6.67 22.31 7.63
C ILE A 298 -5.22 22.79 7.58
N GLN A 299 -4.76 23.58 8.55
CA GLN A 299 -3.36 23.99 8.62
C GLN A 299 -2.43 22.76 8.67
N ARG A 300 -2.75 21.76 9.50
CA ARG A 300 -1.97 20.51 9.55
C ARG A 300 -2.00 19.72 8.23
N VAL A 301 -3.11 19.74 7.51
CA VAL A 301 -3.19 19.15 6.15
C VAL A 301 -2.26 19.91 5.20
N VAL A 302 -2.26 21.25 5.22
CA VAL A 302 -1.38 22.09 4.39
C VAL A 302 0.10 21.87 4.74
N ASP A 303 0.43 21.73 6.02
CA ASP A 303 1.80 21.44 6.48
C ASP A 303 2.27 20.09 5.92
N MET A 304 1.41 19.06 5.98
CA MET A 304 1.70 17.75 5.39
C MET A 304 1.90 17.83 3.88
N LEU A 305 1.03 18.56 3.16
CA LEU A 305 1.17 18.79 1.72
C LEU A 305 2.50 19.47 1.38
N THR A 306 2.93 20.41 2.21
CA THR A 306 4.20 21.12 2.04
C THR A 306 5.39 20.16 2.20
N LEU A 307 5.37 19.31 3.22
CA LEU A 307 6.39 18.26 3.43
C LEU A 307 6.43 17.26 2.27
N ALA A 308 5.25 16.80 1.81
CA ALA A 308 5.13 15.87 0.70
C ALA A 308 5.69 16.45 -0.61
N ARG A 309 5.37 17.71 -0.90
CA ARG A 309 5.84 18.43 -2.09
C ARG A 309 7.34 18.74 -2.05
N ALA A 310 7.87 19.03 -0.86
CA ALA A 310 9.31 19.21 -0.65
C ALA A 310 10.08 17.88 -0.69
N GLY A 311 9.38 16.74 -0.69
CA GLY A 311 9.99 15.41 -0.64
C GLY A 311 10.63 15.11 0.72
N LEU A 312 10.20 15.80 1.77
CA LEU A 312 10.72 15.65 3.13
C LEU A 312 9.92 14.63 3.96
N THR A 313 8.80 14.13 3.42
CA THR A 313 8.05 13.03 4.04
C THR A 313 8.95 11.81 4.21
N GLY A 314 8.99 11.25 5.42
CA GLY A 314 9.72 10.01 5.71
C GLY A 314 11.23 10.14 5.89
N MET A 315 11.85 11.29 5.56
CA MET A 315 13.30 11.50 5.68
C MET A 315 13.81 11.32 7.11
N ALA A 316 13.07 11.80 8.12
CA ALA A 316 13.44 11.62 9.53
C ALA A 316 13.41 10.14 9.98
N SER A 317 12.73 9.27 9.24
CA SER A 317 12.58 7.85 9.55
C SER A 317 13.43 6.92 8.65
N GLY A 318 14.28 7.49 7.79
CA GLY A 318 15.24 6.74 6.97
C GLY A 318 14.63 5.84 5.88
N THR A 319 13.36 6.05 5.52
CA THR A 319 12.61 5.20 4.56
C THR A 319 11.82 6.07 3.60
N SER A 320 12.16 5.99 2.30
CA SER A 320 11.51 6.79 1.23
C SER A 320 10.33 6.08 0.55
N SER A 321 10.00 4.86 0.97
CA SER A 321 8.95 4.01 0.39
C SER A 321 7.56 4.24 0.98
N LYS A 322 7.40 5.16 1.94
CA LYS A 322 6.14 5.42 2.65
C LYS A 322 5.10 6.17 1.80
N PRO A 323 3.80 6.11 2.17
CA PRO A 323 2.80 7.01 1.59
C PRO A 323 3.19 8.47 1.71
N ARG A 324 2.83 9.29 0.70
CA ARG A 324 3.19 10.72 0.64
C ARG A 324 2.68 11.53 1.81
N GLY A 325 1.55 11.10 2.36
CA GLY A 325 0.90 11.72 3.49
C GLY A 325 0.21 10.67 4.34
N ILE A 326 0.36 10.80 5.66
CA ILE A 326 -0.36 10.00 6.64
C ILE A 326 -1.04 10.99 7.59
N LEU A 327 -2.35 10.88 7.76
CA LEU A 327 -3.14 11.74 8.64
C LEU A 327 -4.06 10.88 9.49
N PHE A 328 -4.26 11.27 10.75
CA PHE A 328 -5.22 10.62 11.65
C PHE A 328 -6.22 11.66 12.16
N PHE A 329 -7.45 11.61 11.67
CA PHE A 329 -8.51 12.55 12.03
C PHE A 329 -9.29 12.03 13.24
N ALA A 330 -9.12 12.67 14.39
CA ALA A 330 -9.81 12.32 15.63
C ALA A 330 -10.90 13.35 15.95
N GLY A 331 -12.08 12.91 16.35
CA GLY A 331 -13.13 13.82 16.81
C GLY A 331 -14.54 13.27 16.61
N PRO A 332 -15.60 14.05 16.87
CA PRO A 332 -16.97 13.57 16.83
C PRO A 332 -17.46 13.25 15.43
N THR A 333 -18.57 12.51 15.33
CA THR A 333 -19.25 12.31 14.05
C THR A 333 -19.82 13.62 13.52
N GLY A 334 -19.83 13.79 12.20
CA GLY A 334 -20.44 14.96 11.56
C GLY A 334 -19.68 16.28 11.67
N VAL A 335 -18.44 16.31 12.17
CA VAL A 335 -17.61 17.53 12.21
C VAL A 335 -16.85 17.85 10.92
N GLY A 336 -16.87 16.94 9.93
CA GLY A 336 -16.27 17.17 8.61
C GLY A 336 -15.00 16.37 8.30
N LYS A 337 -14.62 15.36 9.09
CA LYS A 337 -13.44 14.50 8.84
C LYS A 337 -13.39 13.95 7.40
N THR A 338 -14.43 13.21 7.01
CA THR A 338 -14.59 12.64 5.65
C THR A 338 -14.69 13.72 4.58
N PHE A 339 -15.32 14.86 4.90
CA PHE A 339 -15.47 15.98 3.97
C PHE A 339 -14.10 16.57 3.62
N VAL A 340 -13.24 16.84 4.61
CA VAL A 340 -11.88 17.32 4.41
C VAL A 340 -11.06 16.33 3.58
N ALA A 341 -11.15 15.04 3.85
CA ALA A 341 -10.47 13.99 3.07
C ALA A 341 -10.89 14.01 1.59
N LYS A 342 -12.19 14.13 1.31
CA LYS A 342 -12.71 14.24 -0.07
C LYS A 342 -12.22 15.50 -0.78
N LYS A 343 -12.21 16.65 -0.07
CA LYS A 343 -11.70 17.91 -0.61
C LYS A 343 -10.19 17.89 -0.83
N LEU A 344 -9.45 17.14 -0.02
CA LEU A 344 -8.02 16.92 -0.23
C LEU A 344 -7.76 16.17 -1.55
N ALA A 345 -8.56 15.16 -1.89
CA ALA A 345 -8.45 14.47 -3.17
C ALA A 345 -8.67 15.43 -4.34
N LYS A 346 -9.72 16.25 -4.27
CA LYS A 346 -9.98 17.31 -5.26
C LYS A 346 -8.83 18.31 -5.34
N PHE A 347 -8.28 18.72 -4.20
CA PHE A 347 -7.16 19.67 -4.17
C PHE A 347 -5.90 19.11 -4.82
N LEU A 348 -5.58 17.83 -4.58
CA LEU A 348 -4.36 17.19 -5.08
C LEU A 348 -4.48 16.76 -6.55
N PHE A 349 -5.57 16.07 -6.87
CA PHE A 349 -5.73 15.36 -8.13
C PHE A 349 -6.75 16.02 -9.06
N SER A 350 -7.29 17.19 -8.67
CA SER A 350 -8.28 17.95 -9.44
C SER A 350 -9.61 17.21 -9.65
N THR A 351 -9.83 16.09 -8.96
CA THR A 351 -11.06 15.29 -9.01
C THR A 351 -11.39 14.70 -7.64
N GLU A 352 -12.68 14.64 -7.31
CA GLU A 352 -13.16 13.92 -6.11
C GLU A 352 -13.20 12.40 -6.33
N GLU A 353 -13.04 11.91 -7.56
CA GLU A 353 -13.01 10.47 -7.87
C GLU A 353 -11.72 9.79 -7.40
N ALA A 354 -10.66 10.57 -7.18
CA ALA A 354 -9.40 10.11 -6.56
C ALA A 354 -9.53 9.96 -5.03
N PHE A 355 -10.73 9.70 -4.53
CA PHE A 355 -11.03 9.46 -3.13
C PHE A 355 -11.66 8.08 -2.95
N LEU A 356 -11.02 7.23 -2.15
CA LEU A 356 -11.51 5.90 -1.79
C LEU A 356 -11.77 5.82 -0.30
N ARG A 357 -12.94 5.32 0.09
CA ARG A 357 -13.35 5.18 1.47
C ARG A 357 -13.64 3.72 1.80
N PHE A 358 -13.06 3.26 2.90
CA PHE A 358 -13.40 1.99 3.54
C PHE A 358 -13.99 2.28 4.91
N ASP A 359 -15.20 1.77 5.16
CA ASP A 359 -15.83 1.82 6.47
C ASP A 359 -15.35 0.62 7.30
N MET A 360 -14.57 0.88 8.35
CA MET A 360 -13.98 -0.17 9.17
C MET A 360 -15.01 -0.98 9.95
N SER A 361 -16.25 -0.51 10.05
CA SER A 361 -17.34 -1.32 10.59
C SER A 361 -17.70 -2.53 9.72
N GLU A 362 -17.40 -2.50 8.42
CA GLU A 362 -17.57 -3.65 7.50
C GLU A 362 -16.44 -4.69 7.66
N PHE A 363 -15.33 -4.29 8.28
CA PHE A 363 -14.13 -5.11 8.48
C PHE A 363 -14.00 -5.63 9.92
N LYS A 364 -15.14 -5.86 10.59
CA LYS A 364 -15.22 -6.41 11.96
C LYS A 364 -14.87 -7.89 12.08
N GLU A 365 -14.99 -8.63 10.97
CA GLU A 365 -14.80 -10.07 10.94
C GLU A 365 -13.51 -10.44 10.21
N GLU A 366 -12.84 -11.50 10.64
CA GLU A 366 -11.56 -11.90 10.05
C GLU A 366 -11.64 -12.16 8.54
N HIS A 367 -12.72 -12.78 8.07
CA HIS A 367 -12.88 -13.11 6.67
C HIS A 367 -13.11 -11.86 5.79
N THR A 368 -13.62 -10.75 6.35
CA THR A 368 -13.78 -9.50 5.59
C THR A 368 -12.47 -8.74 5.48
N VAL A 369 -11.55 -8.87 6.44
CA VAL A 369 -10.17 -8.35 6.33
C VAL A 369 -9.46 -8.94 5.11
N SER A 370 -9.64 -10.24 4.85
CA SER A 370 -9.05 -10.90 3.68
C SER A 370 -9.54 -10.31 2.36
N LYS A 371 -10.77 -9.79 2.27
CA LYS A 371 -11.28 -9.13 1.04
C LYS A 371 -10.55 -7.82 0.71
N LEU A 372 -9.92 -7.17 1.70
CA LEU A 372 -9.21 -5.92 1.48
C LEU A 372 -7.96 -6.13 0.61
N ILE A 373 -7.19 -7.19 0.88
CA ILE A 373 -5.93 -7.51 0.19
C ILE A 373 -6.03 -8.71 -0.77
N GLY A 374 -7.07 -9.53 -0.64
CA GLY A 374 -7.32 -10.75 -1.41
C GLY A 374 -7.34 -12.00 -0.53
N SER A 375 -8.28 -12.91 -0.79
CA SER A 375 -8.31 -14.22 -0.12
C SER A 375 -7.08 -15.04 -0.53
N PRO A 376 -6.47 -15.88 0.34
CA PRO A 376 -5.35 -16.74 -0.03
C PRO A 376 -5.73 -17.83 -1.06
N PRO A 377 -4.74 -18.46 -1.75
CA PRO A 377 -4.99 -19.56 -2.67
C PRO A 377 -5.81 -20.68 -2.03
N GLY A 378 -6.85 -21.16 -2.73
CA GLY A 378 -7.74 -22.22 -2.26
C GLY A 378 -8.99 -21.77 -1.50
N TYR A 379 -9.17 -20.45 -1.30
CA TYR A 379 -10.38 -19.87 -0.69
C TYR A 379 -11.27 -19.18 -1.73
N VAL A 380 -12.58 -19.11 -1.45
CA VAL A 380 -13.55 -18.40 -2.30
C VAL A 380 -13.16 -16.92 -2.40
N GLY A 381 -13.13 -16.39 -3.62
CA GLY A 381 -12.72 -15.01 -3.90
C GLY A 381 -11.23 -14.83 -4.15
N PHE A 382 -10.42 -15.90 -4.19
CA PHE A 382 -9.01 -15.83 -4.61
C PHE A 382 -8.88 -15.10 -5.96
N GLU A 383 -9.65 -15.48 -6.98
CA GLU A 383 -9.54 -14.86 -8.32
C GLU A 383 -9.96 -13.39 -8.40
N GLN A 384 -10.63 -12.85 -7.38
CA GLN A 384 -11.10 -11.46 -7.37
C GLN A 384 -10.00 -10.47 -6.94
N GLY A 385 -8.89 -10.97 -6.36
CA GLY A 385 -7.86 -10.12 -5.75
C GLY A 385 -8.37 -9.30 -4.56
N GLY A 386 -7.59 -8.32 -4.13
CA GLY A 386 -7.96 -7.43 -3.02
C GLY A 386 -8.66 -6.16 -3.47
N MET A 387 -9.69 -5.73 -2.74
CA MET A 387 -10.39 -4.47 -3.04
C MET A 387 -9.44 -3.25 -3.00
N LEU A 388 -8.57 -3.16 -2.00
CA LEU A 388 -7.62 -2.06 -1.85
C LEU A 388 -6.49 -2.16 -2.87
N THR A 389 -5.89 -3.35 -3.00
CA THR A 389 -4.75 -3.57 -3.88
C THR A 389 -5.11 -3.38 -5.35
N ASN A 390 -6.28 -3.83 -5.79
CA ASN A 390 -6.74 -3.65 -7.16
C ASN A 390 -6.95 -2.18 -7.53
N VAL A 391 -7.65 -1.41 -6.68
CA VAL A 391 -7.95 0.00 -6.97
C VAL A 391 -6.67 0.85 -6.99
N VAL A 392 -5.75 0.63 -6.05
CA VAL A 392 -4.51 1.40 -5.99
C VAL A 392 -3.56 1.02 -7.13
N ARG A 393 -3.58 -0.24 -7.59
CA ARG A 393 -2.84 -0.66 -8.78
C ARG A 393 -3.34 0.05 -10.05
N GLU A 394 -4.66 0.24 -10.17
CA GLU A 394 -5.25 0.96 -11.30
C GLU A 394 -5.07 2.48 -11.18
N LYS A 395 -5.20 3.03 -9.96
CA LYS A 395 -5.19 4.46 -9.64
C LYS A 395 -4.29 4.75 -8.44
N PRO A 396 -2.96 4.83 -8.65
CA PRO A 396 -1.98 5.00 -7.58
C PRO A 396 -2.00 6.39 -6.93
N PHE A 397 -2.52 7.40 -7.64
CA PHE A 397 -2.65 8.78 -7.17
C PHE A 397 -4.03 9.01 -6.56
N MET A 398 -4.15 8.73 -5.27
CA MET A 398 -5.44 8.88 -4.58
C MET A 398 -5.31 9.15 -3.09
N VAL A 399 -6.41 9.65 -2.52
CA VAL A 399 -6.61 9.75 -1.07
C VAL A 399 -7.43 8.55 -0.61
N ILE A 400 -6.89 7.78 0.33
CA ILE A 400 -7.53 6.60 0.90
C ILE A 400 -7.95 6.92 2.33
N LEU A 401 -9.23 6.72 2.64
CA LEU A 401 -9.81 6.96 3.95
C LEU A 401 -10.23 5.64 4.59
N PHE A 402 -9.63 5.31 5.73
CA PHE A 402 -10.08 4.24 6.62
C PHE A 402 -10.89 4.86 7.75
N ASP A 403 -12.22 4.76 7.66
CA ASP A 403 -13.16 5.46 8.53
C ASP A 403 -13.51 4.60 9.75
N GLU A 404 -13.57 5.20 10.95
CA GLU A 404 -13.93 4.55 12.22
C GLU A 404 -13.03 3.36 12.60
N ILE A 405 -11.71 3.58 12.61
CA ILE A 405 -10.71 2.51 12.82
C ILE A 405 -10.88 1.71 14.12
N GLU A 406 -11.50 2.29 15.15
CA GLU A 406 -11.79 1.61 16.41
C GLU A 406 -12.82 0.47 16.28
N LYS A 407 -13.49 0.36 15.13
CA LYS A 407 -14.48 -0.69 14.83
C LYS A 407 -13.88 -1.86 14.07
N ALA A 408 -12.66 -1.74 13.58
CA ALA A 408 -12.04 -2.76 12.73
C ALA A 408 -11.62 -4.01 13.51
N HIS A 409 -11.50 -5.14 12.82
CA HIS A 409 -10.91 -6.35 13.39
C HIS A 409 -9.41 -6.18 13.64
N PRO A 410 -8.85 -6.67 14.76
CA PRO A 410 -7.43 -6.47 15.11
C PRO A 410 -6.41 -6.87 14.03
N LYS A 411 -6.69 -7.93 13.25
CA LYS A 411 -5.80 -8.36 12.14
C LYS A 411 -5.60 -7.32 11.04
N ILE A 412 -6.50 -6.35 10.88
CA ILE A 412 -6.32 -5.29 9.86
C ILE A 412 -5.13 -4.38 10.20
N PHE A 413 -4.79 -4.27 11.49
CA PHE A 413 -3.71 -3.40 11.95
C PHE A 413 -2.33 -3.86 11.49
N ASP A 414 -2.16 -5.17 11.26
CA ASP A 414 -0.92 -5.72 10.71
C ASP A 414 -0.74 -5.27 9.24
N ILE A 415 -1.84 -5.21 8.47
CA ILE A 415 -1.86 -4.68 7.10
C ILE A 415 -1.56 -3.17 7.11
N PHE A 416 -2.14 -2.42 8.04
CA PHE A 416 -1.86 -0.99 8.16
C PHE A 416 -0.41 -0.73 8.56
N LEU A 417 0.18 -1.56 9.42
CA LEU A 417 1.59 -1.42 9.79
C LEU A 417 2.49 -1.60 8.56
N GLN A 418 2.25 -2.64 7.77
CA GLN A 418 2.98 -2.85 6.51
C GLN A 418 2.81 -1.66 5.55
N LEU A 419 1.58 -1.16 5.40
CA LEU A 419 1.29 -0.01 4.55
C LEU A 419 2.00 1.27 5.04
N LEU A 420 2.09 1.51 6.34
CA LEU A 420 2.71 2.72 6.89
C LEU A 420 4.24 2.63 6.94
N ASP A 421 4.80 1.43 7.03
CA ASP A 421 6.24 1.19 7.12
C ASP A 421 6.87 1.10 5.73
N GLU A 422 6.33 0.22 4.90
CA GLU A 422 6.90 -0.13 3.60
C GLU A 422 6.23 0.61 2.45
N GLY A 423 5.06 1.24 2.68
CA GLY A 423 4.24 1.87 1.65
C GLY A 423 3.97 0.95 0.46
N ARG A 424 3.82 -0.34 0.75
CA ARG A 424 3.43 -1.37 -0.21
C ARG A 424 2.59 -2.42 0.49
N LEU A 425 1.71 -3.07 -0.27
CA LEU A 425 1.01 -4.26 0.16
C LEU A 425 1.19 -5.34 -0.90
N THR A 426 1.33 -6.58 -0.45
CA THR A 426 1.36 -7.73 -1.35
C THR A 426 0.01 -8.42 -1.26
N ASP A 427 -0.66 -8.59 -2.40
CA ASP A 427 -1.90 -9.33 -2.46
C ASP A 427 -1.67 -10.85 -2.31
N SER A 428 -2.77 -11.60 -2.20
CA SER A 428 -2.72 -13.05 -2.08
C SER A 428 -2.18 -13.79 -3.32
N HIS A 429 -2.09 -13.12 -4.47
CA HIS A 429 -1.43 -13.64 -5.67
C HIS A 429 0.08 -13.39 -5.68
N GLY A 430 0.61 -12.72 -4.65
CA GLY A 430 2.01 -12.34 -4.58
C GLY A 430 2.35 -11.08 -5.39
N GLN A 431 1.35 -10.32 -5.84
CA GLN A 431 1.58 -9.06 -6.54
C GLN A 431 1.71 -7.91 -5.54
N THR A 432 2.81 -7.17 -5.65
CA THR A 432 3.07 -5.99 -4.82
C THR A 432 2.43 -4.74 -5.43
N VAL A 433 1.70 -3.98 -4.61
CA VAL A 433 1.09 -2.69 -4.96
C VAL A 433 1.71 -1.62 -4.09
N PHE A 434 2.12 -0.51 -4.70
CA PHE A 434 2.83 0.58 -4.03
C PHE A 434 1.90 1.76 -3.72
N PHE A 435 2.03 2.29 -2.51
CA PHE A 435 1.23 3.39 -1.95
C PHE A 435 2.04 4.69 -1.85
N THR A 436 3.25 4.72 -2.41
CA THR A 436 4.18 5.86 -2.36
C THR A 436 3.65 7.15 -2.98
N GLU A 437 2.58 7.12 -3.75
CA GLU A 437 1.95 8.33 -4.31
C GLU A 437 0.55 8.60 -3.75
N THR A 438 0.13 7.83 -2.74
CA THR A 438 -1.16 7.97 -2.04
C THR A 438 -1.04 8.86 -0.82
N VAL A 439 -2.18 9.44 -0.41
CA VAL A 439 -2.37 9.99 0.94
C VAL A 439 -3.30 9.06 1.70
N VAL A 440 -2.84 8.59 2.86
CA VAL A 440 -3.62 7.71 3.72
C VAL A 440 -4.15 8.49 4.91
N ILE A 441 -5.46 8.40 5.12
CA ILE A 441 -6.17 9.07 6.19
C ILE A 441 -6.91 8.02 7.00
N PHE A 442 -6.69 8.04 8.31
CA PHE A 442 -7.50 7.29 9.26
C PHE A 442 -8.47 8.25 9.93
N THR A 443 -9.67 7.79 10.26
CA THR A 443 -10.56 8.54 11.15
C THR A 443 -10.90 7.73 12.38
N SER A 444 -11.20 8.44 13.46
CA SER A 444 -11.75 7.83 14.65
C SER A 444 -12.73 8.74 15.36
N ASN A 445 -13.72 8.12 16.00
CA ASN A 445 -14.62 8.77 16.95
C ASN A 445 -14.23 8.48 18.41
N ILE A 446 -13.03 7.94 18.66
CA ILE A 446 -12.48 7.76 20.02
C ILE A 446 -12.49 9.09 20.78
N GLY A 447 -12.75 9.02 22.09
CA GLY A 447 -12.90 10.19 22.95
C GLY A 447 -14.28 10.86 22.89
N THR A 448 -15.23 10.30 22.11
CA THR A 448 -16.64 10.75 22.06
C THR A 448 -17.65 9.71 22.54
N ARG A 449 -17.18 8.56 23.04
CA ARG A 449 -18.05 7.47 23.53
C ARG A 449 -18.85 7.95 24.75
N THR A 450 -20.17 7.79 24.68
CA THR A 450 -21.09 8.16 25.77
C THR A 450 -21.34 7.03 26.75
N THR A 451 -21.21 5.77 26.30
CA THR A 451 -21.45 4.58 27.12
C THR A 451 -20.52 3.43 26.77
N ASN A 452 -20.13 2.64 27.77
CA ASN A 452 -19.50 1.33 27.57
C ASN A 452 -20.55 0.28 27.14
N SER A 453 -20.13 -0.95 26.82
CA SER A 453 -21.02 -2.09 26.50
C SER A 453 -22.03 -2.48 27.59
N LYS A 454 -21.97 -1.80 28.76
CA LYS A 454 -22.87 -1.93 29.90
C LYS A 454 -23.74 -0.70 30.15
N ASP A 455 -23.82 0.23 29.19
CA ASP A 455 -24.60 1.49 29.31
C ASP A 455 -24.21 2.39 30.50
N GLU A 456 -22.96 2.29 30.99
CA GLU A 456 -22.39 3.21 31.98
C GLU A 456 -21.67 4.38 31.29
N PHE A 457 -21.84 5.60 31.81
CA PHE A 457 -21.09 6.79 31.37
C PHE A 457 -19.58 6.57 31.51
N THR A 458 -18.82 6.81 30.45
CA THR A 458 -17.35 6.72 30.47
C THR A 458 -16.73 7.91 31.22
N ALA A 459 -15.59 7.70 31.88
CA ALA A 459 -14.80 8.78 32.49
C ALA A 459 -14.40 9.86 31.46
N GLU A 460 -14.28 9.46 30.19
CA GLU A 460 -13.94 10.30 29.05
C GLU A 460 -15.00 11.38 28.77
N GLN A 461 -16.29 11.04 28.83
CA GLN A 461 -17.35 12.04 28.65
C GLN A 461 -17.42 13.02 29.82
N GLN A 462 -17.22 12.57 31.06
CA GLN A 462 -17.21 13.47 32.22
C GLN A 462 -16.08 14.50 32.14
N GLN A 463 -14.89 14.09 31.69
CA GLN A 463 -13.78 15.01 31.43
C GLN A 463 -14.11 15.99 30.31
N LEU A 464 -14.67 15.51 29.20
CA LEU A 464 -15.03 16.34 28.06
C LEU A 464 -16.15 17.34 28.39
N GLU A 465 -17.20 16.92 29.10
CA GLU A 465 -18.27 17.80 29.58
C GLU A 465 -17.77 18.83 30.58
N THR A 466 -16.81 18.46 31.44
CA THR A 466 -16.16 19.40 32.35
C THR A 466 -15.38 20.47 31.56
N ILE A 467 -14.67 20.08 30.51
CA ILE A 467 -13.94 21.00 29.63
C ILE A 467 -14.91 21.93 28.88
N LEU A 468 -15.97 21.38 28.29
CA LEU A 468 -16.97 22.12 27.51
C LEU A 468 -17.74 23.13 28.38
N ASN A 469 -18.19 22.72 29.56
CA ASN A 469 -19.05 23.50 30.45
C ASN A 469 -18.28 24.47 31.37
N SER A 470 -16.95 24.47 31.37
CA SER A 470 -16.14 25.37 32.20
C SER A 470 -16.38 26.85 31.84
N PRO A 471 -17.06 27.65 32.68
CA PRO A 471 -17.50 29.01 32.32
C PRO A 471 -16.39 30.07 32.43
N LYS A 472 -15.25 29.74 33.04
CA LYS A 472 -14.12 30.66 33.29
C LYS A 472 -12.94 30.51 32.31
N VAL A 473 -13.03 29.61 31.33
CA VAL A 473 -11.94 29.31 30.40
C VAL A 473 -12.20 30.00 29.06
N GLN A 474 -11.24 30.80 28.59
CA GLN A 474 -11.30 31.44 27.27
C GLN A 474 -11.45 30.38 26.17
N GLU A 475 -12.21 30.68 25.12
CA GLU A 475 -12.55 29.73 24.03
C GLU A 475 -11.31 29.06 23.41
N ILE A 476 -10.22 29.81 23.26
CA ILE A 476 -8.93 29.31 22.77
C ILE A 476 -8.35 28.22 23.69
N LYS A 477 -8.44 28.40 25.02
CA LYS A 477 -7.99 27.40 25.99
C LYS A 477 -8.91 26.17 26.01
N LYS A 478 -10.22 26.34 25.78
CA LYS A 478 -11.15 25.20 25.66
C LYS A 478 -10.83 24.33 24.46
N GLN A 479 -10.63 24.96 23.29
CA GLN A 479 -10.24 24.25 22.08
C GLN A 479 -8.94 23.48 22.30
N ARG A 480 -7.94 24.09 22.97
CA ARG A 480 -6.70 23.39 23.32
C ARG A 480 -6.95 22.15 24.19
N HIS A 481 -7.74 22.24 25.26
CA HIS A 481 -8.02 21.07 26.10
C HIS A 481 -8.82 19.98 25.38
N ILE A 482 -9.77 20.34 24.52
CA ILE A 482 -10.51 19.37 23.68
C ILE A 482 -9.55 18.59 22.78
N ARG A 483 -8.55 19.29 22.23
CA ARG A 483 -7.53 18.67 21.39
C ARG A 483 -6.63 17.74 22.18
N GLU A 484 -6.15 18.18 23.34
CA GLU A 484 -5.34 17.36 24.25
C GLU A 484 -6.11 16.09 24.64
N HIS A 485 -7.40 16.20 24.95
CA HIS A 485 -8.29 15.06 25.22
C HIS A 485 -8.34 14.07 24.06
N PHE A 486 -8.59 14.53 22.82
CA PHE A 486 -8.65 13.63 21.67
C PHE A 486 -7.31 12.97 21.35
N CYS A 487 -6.20 13.71 21.44
CA CYS A 487 -4.88 13.12 21.26
C CYS A 487 -4.60 12.04 22.30
N GLN A 488 -4.86 12.31 23.58
CA GLN A 488 -4.67 11.35 24.67
C GLN A 488 -5.56 10.11 24.51
N ALA A 489 -6.81 10.29 24.08
CA ALA A 489 -7.72 9.17 23.86
C ALA A 489 -7.24 8.26 22.71
N VAL A 490 -6.72 8.84 21.63
CA VAL A 490 -6.12 8.08 20.52
C VAL A 490 -4.85 7.36 20.98
N GLU A 491 -3.96 8.04 21.71
CA GLU A 491 -2.75 7.42 22.28
C GLU A 491 -3.11 6.25 23.18
N HIS A 492 -4.08 6.42 24.07
CA HIS A 492 -4.57 5.37 24.97
C HIS A 492 -5.13 4.17 24.19
N PHE A 493 -5.92 4.41 23.14
CA PHE A 493 -6.45 3.34 22.30
C PHE A 493 -5.32 2.50 21.67
N PHE A 494 -4.33 3.14 21.05
CA PHE A 494 -3.21 2.42 20.44
C PHE A 494 -2.34 1.68 21.47
N MET A 495 -2.10 2.30 22.63
CA MET A 495 -1.24 1.71 23.66
C MET A 495 -1.91 0.58 24.43
N PHE A 496 -3.19 0.72 24.78
CA PHE A 496 -3.85 -0.14 25.77
C PHE A 496 -5.05 -0.92 25.23
N GLU A 497 -5.86 -0.36 24.32
CA GLU A 497 -7.04 -1.08 23.79
C GLU A 497 -6.66 -2.09 22.71
N ILE A 498 -5.86 -1.68 21.72
CA ILE A 498 -5.41 -2.59 20.65
C ILE A 498 -3.99 -3.11 20.86
N SER A 499 -3.25 -2.57 21.83
CA SER A 499 -1.87 -2.97 22.15
C SER A 499 -0.94 -2.94 20.93
N ARG A 500 -1.02 -1.87 20.13
CA ARG A 500 -0.24 -1.63 18.91
C ARG A 500 0.48 -0.26 18.97
N PRO A 501 1.39 -0.02 19.94
CA PRO A 501 2.13 1.24 20.04
C PRO A 501 3.01 1.53 18.80
N GLU A 502 3.39 0.51 18.05
CA GLU A 502 4.12 0.62 16.79
C GLU A 502 3.35 1.46 15.76
N LEU A 503 2.02 1.31 15.64
CA LEU A 503 1.21 2.10 14.71
C LEU A 503 1.18 3.58 15.10
N LEU A 504 1.09 3.87 16.40
CA LEU A 504 1.14 5.23 16.92
C LEU A 504 2.47 5.91 16.54
N ASN A 505 3.58 5.20 16.65
CA ASN A 505 4.90 5.72 16.26
C ASN A 505 4.99 6.04 14.75
N ARG A 506 4.23 5.32 13.90
CA ARG A 506 4.20 5.58 12.45
C ARG A 506 3.29 6.72 12.06
N ILE A 507 2.16 6.87 12.75
CA ILE A 507 1.30 8.05 12.62
C ILE A 507 2.03 9.28 13.16
N GLY A 508 2.76 9.13 14.27
CA GLY A 508 3.54 10.19 14.92
C GLY A 508 2.68 11.39 15.29
N ASN A 509 3.19 12.59 14.99
CA ASN A 509 2.52 13.86 15.31
C ASN A 509 1.37 14.22 14.34
N ASN A 510 0.95 13.29 13.48
CA ASN A 510 -0.08 13.50 12.47
C ASN A 510 -1.51 13.19 12.99
N ILE A 511 -1.68 13.11 14.31
CA ILE A 511 -3.00 13.10 14.94
C ILE A 511 -3.57 14.52 14.89
N ILE A 512 -4.67 14.67 14.17
CA ILE A 512 -5.34 15.93 13.89
C ILE A 512 -6.72 15.89 14.56
N PRO A 513 -6.87 16.57 15.70
CA PRO A 513 -8.15 16.68 16.38
C PRO A 513 -9.08 17.65 15.65
N PHE A 514 -10.34 17.24 15.48
CA PHE A 514 -11.43 18.04 14.92
C PHE A 514 -12.34 18.53 16.04
N ASN A 515 -12.73 19.80 15.95
CA ASN A 515 -13.53 20.45 16.97
C ASN A 515 -15.03 20.21 16.76
N TYR A 516 -15.78 20.23 17.85
CA TYR A 516 -17.24 20.28 17.81
C TYR A 516 -17.75 21.56 17.13
N ILE A 517 -18.89 21.46 16.46
CA ILE A 517 -19.55 22.58 15.79
C ILE A 517 -20.57 23.21 16.75
N HIS A 518 -20.10 23.79 17.85
CA HIS A 518 -20.97 24.45 18.83
C HIS A 518 -21.18 25.93 18.57
N ASP A 519 -20.21 26.60 17.93
CA ASP A 519 -20.32 28.02 17.63
C ASP A 519 -21.49 28.28 16.66
N PRO A 520 -22.53 29.05 17.07
CA PRO A 520 -23.65 29.39 16.21
C PRO A 520 -23.22 30.12 14.92
N LYS A 521 -22.10 30.86 14.94
CA LYS A 521 -21.56 31.51 13.74
C LYS A 521 -21.10 30.46 12.73
N VAL A 522 -20.32 29.47 13.17
CA VAL A 522 -19.88 28.35 12.32
C VAL A 522 -21.09 27.58 11.79
N GLN A 523 -22.09 27.30 12.62
CA GLN A 523 -23.33 26.64 12.17
C GLN A 523 -24.04 27.42 11.06
N LYS A 524 -24.19 28.75 11.21
CA LYS A 524 -24.76 29.62 10.18
C LYS A 524 -23.93 29.57 8.89
N ASP A 525 -22.61 29.63 9.00
CA ASP A 525 -21.72 29.62 7.83
C ASP A 525 -21.77 28.28 7.08
N ILE A 526 -21.93 27.15 7.78
CA ILE A 526 -22.17 25.84 7.15
C ILE A 526 -23.51 25.82 6.42
N ILE A 527 -24.58 26.31 7.05
CA ILE A 527 -25.91 26.37 6.44
C ILE A 527 -25.87 27.24 5.17
N ARG A 528 -25.24 28.43 5.24
CA ARG A 528 -25.08 29.31 4.07
C ARG A 528 -24.33 28.63 2.94
N SER A 529 -23.24 27.93 3.25
CA SER A 529 -22.48 27.15 2.27
C SER A 529 -23.34 26.07 1.59
N HIS A 530 -24.14 25.33 2.36
CA HIS A 530 -25.08 24.34 1.79
C HIS A 530 -26.16 24.99 0.93
N LEU A 531 -26.77 26.08 1.39
CA LEU A 531 -27.81 26.81 0.65
C LEU A 531 -27.27 27.39 -0.67
N GLN A 532 -26.04 27.88 -0.66
CA GLN A 532 -25.37 28.38 -1.86
C GLN A 532 -25.18 27.27 -2.90
N ARG A 533 -24.70 26.09 -2.49
CA ARG A 533 -24.58 24.93 -3.39
C ARG A 533 -25.93 24.51 -3.97
N ILE A 534 -26.96 24.46 -3.13
CA ILE A 534 -28.32 24.11 -3.55
C ILE A 534 -28.84 25.12 -4.57
N ARG A 535 -28.57 26.41 -4.37
CA ARG A 535 -28.91 27.47 -5.33
C ARG A 535 -28.23 27.24 -6.67
N GLU A 536 -26.91 27.04 -6.67
CA GLU A 536 -26.13 26.80 -7.89
C GLU A 536 -26.63 25.57 -8.65
N GLU A 537 -26.80 24.43 -7.97
CA GLU A 537 -27.31 23.19 -8.59
C GLU A 537 -28.74 23.34 -9.11
N PHE A 538 -29.59 24.08 -8.40
CA PHE A 538 -30.97 24.34 -8.81
C PHE A 538 -31.03 25.22 -10.06
N GLU A 539 -30.28 26.30 -10.08
CA GLU A 539 -30.23 27.26 -11.19
C GLU A 539 -29.62 26.61 -12.44
N ASP A 540 -28.59 25.77 -12.28
CA ASP A 540 -28.02 25.00 -13.39
C ASP A 540 -29.02 23.98 -13.96
N LYS A 541 -29.70 23.22 -13.08
CA LYS A 541 -30.68 22.22 -13.50
C LYS A 541 -31.88 22.84 -14.22
N TRP A 542 -32.35 24.00 -13.75
CA TRP A 542 -33.52 24.69 -14.29
C TRP A 542 -33.22 25.94 -15.10
N ARG A 543 -31.99 26.04 -15.60
CA ARG A 543 -31.52 27.15 -16.42
C ARG A 543 -32.42 27.43 -17.63
N ASN A 544 -32.90 26.38 -18.29
CA ASN A 544 -33.77 26.49 -19.47
C ASN A 544 -35.18 27.03 -19.14
N ASN A 545 -35.61 26.90 -17.89
CA ASN A 545 -36.90 27.41 -17.41
C ASN A 545 -36.77 28.82 -16.83
N GLY A 546 -35.53 29.35 -16.70
CA GLY A 546 -35.26 30.63 -16.07
C GLY A 546 -35.56 30.66 -14.58
N TYR A 547 -35.46 29.52 -13.89
CA TYR A 547 -35.78 29.47 -12.46
C TYR A 547 -34.58 29.93 -11.61
N TYR A 548 -34.85 30.79 -10.64
CA TYR A 548 -33.86 31.32 -9.71
C TYR A 548 -34.21 30.98 -8.28
N LEU A 549 -33.20 30.75 -7.42
CA LEU A 549 -33.43 30.43 -6.00
C LEU A 549 -32.83 31.50 -5.10
N GLN A 550 -33.66 32.21 -4.34
CA GLN A 550 -33.21 33.13 -3.30
C GLN A 550 -33.47 32.57 -1.90
N THR A 551 -32.56 32.89 -0.98
CA THR A 551 -32.62 32.48 0.42
C THR A 551 -32.36 33.68 1.32
N THR A 552 -33.09 33.79 2.42
CA THR A 552 -32.94 34.90 3.37
C THR A 552 -32.03 34.53 4.55
N ASP A 553 -31.36 35.52 5.14
CA ASP A 553 -30.57 35.30 6.37
C ASP A 553 -31.46 34.95 7.58
N GLU A 554 -32.75 35.35 7.56
CA GLU A 554 -33.72 34.97 8.58
C GLU A 554 -33.96 33.46 8.58
N LEU A 555 -34.03 32.83 7.41
CA LEU A 555 -34.14 31.37 7.29
C LEU A 555 -32.95 30.66 7.97
N VAL A 556 -31.73 31.14 7.73
CA VAL A 556 -30.51 30.59 8.34
C VAL A 556 -30.59 30.72 9.86
N HIS A 557 -31.02 31.88 10.36
CA HIS A 557 -31.15 32.09 11.80
C HIS A 557 -32.20 31.17 12.43
N TRP A 558 -33.35 31.00 11.76
CA TRP A 558 -34.42 30.12 12.22
C TRP A 558 -33.97 28.66 12.30
N LEU A 559 -33.26 28.14 11.29
CA LEU A 559 -32.74 26.77 11.30
C LEU A 559 -31.82 26.52 12.50
N VAL A 560 -30.89 27.44 12.76
CA VAL A 560 -29.98 27.35 13.92
C VAL A 560 -30.74 27.36 15.25
N GLN A 561 -31.73 28.23 15.41
CA GLN A 561 -32.52 28.29 16.64
C GLN A 561 -33.38 27.03 16.84
N ARG A 562 -34.07 26.58 15.77
CA ARG A 562 -35.00 25.44 15.82
C ARG A 562 -34.32 24.12 16.11
N TYR A 563 -33.11 23.93 15.58
CA TYR A 563 -32.38 22.66 15.60
C TYR A 563 -31.10 22.68 16.45
N ARG A 564 -30.87 23.74 17.23
CA ARG A 564 -29.66 23.95 18.05
C ARG A 564 -29.15 22.70 18.75
N LYS A 565 -29.98 22.04 19.56
CA LYS A 565 -29.61 20.83 20.30
C LYS A 565 -29.14 19.70 19.39
N ARG A 566 -29.80 19.51 18.24
CA ARG A 566 -29.41 18.47 17.27
C ARG A 566 -28.09 18.82 16.59
N PHE A 567 -27.85 20.09 16.28
CA PHE A 567 -26.59 20.55 15.68
C PHE A 567 -25.42 20.38 16.66
N GLU A 568 -25.63 20.69 17.95
CA GLU A 568 -24.63 20.49 19.00
C GLU A 568 -24.28 18.99 19.17
N SER A 569 -25.25 18.08 19.08
CA SER A 569 -25.01 16.64 19.27
C SER A 569 -24.49 15.90 18.03
N PHE A 570 -24.92 16.27 16.82
CA PHE A 570 -24.67 15.50 15.60
C PHE A 570 -23.93 16.29 14.50
N GLY A 571 -23.52 17.53 14.78
CA GLY A 571 -22.74 18.36 13.87
C GLY A 571 -23.43 18.64 12.53
N ALA A 572 -22.62 18.72 11.46
CA ALA A 572 -23.07 19.07 10.11
C ALA A 572 -23.99 18.01 9.47
N ARG A 573 -23.97 16.75 9.95
CA ARG A 573 -24.93 15.73 9.49
C ARG A 573 -26.37 16.14 9.84
N ALA A 574 -26.61 16.63 11.06
CA ALA A 574 -27.93 17.13 11.44
C ALA A 574 -28.32 18.40 10.68
N ILE A 575 -27.36 19.26 10.32
CA ILE A 575 -27.61 20.41 9.46
C ILE A 575 -28.12 19.96 8.08
N THR A 576 -27.45 18.98 7.48
CA THR A 576 -27.86 18.42 6.17
C THR A 576 -29.27 17.85 6.23
N SER A 577 -29.56 17.00 7.24
CA SER A 577 -30.91 16.44 7.41
C SER A 577 -31.98 17.50 7.70
N ALA A 578 -31.64 18.59 8.41
CA ALA A 578 -32.57 19.69 8.64
C ALA A 578 -32.89 20.44 7.34
N ILE A 579 -31.88 20.71 6.50
CA ILE A 579 -32.06 21.33 5.20
C ILE A 579 -32.89 20.43 4.27
N GLU A 580 -32.57 19.14 4.18
CA GLU A 580 -33.34 18.19 3.38
C GLU A 580 -34.82 18.17 3.78
N ARG A 581 -35.10 18.08 5.08
CA ARG A 581 -36.46 18.00 5.60
C ARG A 581 -37.25 19.29 5.40
N GLU A 582 -36.65 20.43 5.74
CA GLU A 582 -37.37 21.69 5.81
C GLU A 582 -37.39 22.44 4.47
N ILE A 583 -36.38 22.25 3.60
CA ILE A 583 -36.22 23.03 2.36
C ILE A 583 -36.55 22.21 1.12
N MET A 584 -36.05 20.98 0.99
CA MET A 584 -36.14 20.26 -0.28
C MET A 584 -37.57 19.90 -0.67
N LEU A 585 -38.37 19.42 0.28
CA LEU A 585 -39.75 19.03 -0.01
C LEU A 585 -40.65 20.23 -0.37
N PRO A 586 -40.62 21.37 0.36
CA PRO A 586 -41.33 22.57 -0.08
C PRO A 586 -40.86 23.10 -1.44
N LEU A 587 -39.55 23.11 -1.69
CA LEU A 587 -38.99 23.55 -2.97
C LEU A 587 -39.46 22.65 -4.12
N ALA A 588 -39.40 21.33 -3.97
CA ALA A 588 -39.87 20.38 -4.97
C ALA A 588 -41.36 20.59 -5.30
N ARG A 589 -42.20 20.83 -4.28
CA ARG A 589 -43.64 21.12 -4.49
C ARG A 589 -43.85 22.43 -5.24
N ALA A 590 -43.07 23.46 -4.96
CA ALA A 590 -43.16 24.74 -5.66
C ALA A 590 -42.76 24.60 -7.13
N VAL A 591 -41.66 23.89 -7.42
CA VAL A 591 -41.21 23.60 -8.80
C VAL A 591 -42.28 22.86 -9.59
N LEU A 592 -42.82 21.76 -9.04
CA LEU A 592 -43.85 20.97 -9.73
C LEU A 592 -45.11 21.78 -10.01
N ARG A 593 -45.48 22.72 -9.14
CA ARG A 593 -46.59 23.65 -9.41
C ARG A 593 -46.25 24.59 -10.56
N ALA A 594 -45.08 25.21 -10.55
CA ALA A 594 -44.66 26.11 -11.63
C ALA A 594 -44.64 25.40 -12.99
N GLU A 595 -44.12 24.17 -13.03
CA GLU A 595 -44.14 23.32 -14.23
C GLU A 595 -45.56 22.97 -14.69
N HIS A 596 -46.45 22.58 -13.75
CA HIS A 596 -47.83 22.24 -14.07
C HIS A 596 -48.60 23.40 -14.72
N PHE A 597 -48.35 24.63 -14.27
CA PHE A 597 -48.97 25.84 -14.83
C PHE A 597 -48.18 26.46 -15.98
N GLY A 598 -47.04 25.88 -16.38
CA GLY A 598 -46.21 26.35 -17.49
C GLY A 598 -45.52 27.70 -17.24
N HIS A 599 -45.32 28.09 -15.97
CA HIS A 599 -44.65 29.34 -15.63
C HIS A 599 -43.15 29.25 -15.96
N ARG A 600 -42.60 30.32 -16.54
CA ARG A 600 -41.17 30.48 -16.83
C ARG A 600 -40.64 31.72 -16.11
N GLU A 601 -39.32 31.81 -15.99
CA GLU A 601 -38.62 32.98 -15.40
C GLU A 601 -39.08 33.26 -13.95
N GLN A 602 -39.30 32.20 -13.17
CA GLN A 602 -39.81 32.29 -11.82
C GLN A 602 -38.68 32.42 -10.80
N GLN A 603 -38.85 33.31 -9.83
CA GLN A 603 -37.97 33.40 -8.68
C GLN A 603 -38.59 32.69 -7.47
N PHE A 604 -37.92 31.66 -6.98
CA PHE A 604 -38.30 30.92 -5.78
C PHE A 604 -37.59 31.54 -4.58
N MET A 605 -38.34 32.17 -3.68
CA MET A 605 -37.82 32.75 -2.44
C MET A 605 -38.12 31.83 -1.26
N LEU A 606 -37.06 31.30 -0.64
CA LEU A 606 -37.14 30.52 0.58
C LEU A 606 -37.06 31.43 1.81
N GLU A 607 -38.16 31.49 2.55
CA GLU A 607 -38.27 32.31 3.75
C GLU A 607 -39.07 31.60 4.86
N LYS A 608 -38.97 32.17 6.06
CA LYS A 608 -39.71 31.70 7.22
C LYS A 608 -41.15 32.21 7.16
N ALA A 609 -42.12 31.33 7.36
CA ALA A 609 -43.54 31.71 7.43
C ALA A 609 -43.84 32.61 8.64
N GLN A 610 -44.78 33.55 8.46
CA GLN A 610 -45.22 34.46 9.52
C GLN A 610 -45.88 33.73 10.71
N ASP A 611 -46.42 32.51 10.51
CA ASP A 611 -47.02 31.65 11.53
C ASP A 611 -46.01 30.86 12.40
N ARG A 612 -44.71 31.10 12.20
CA ARG A 612 -43.56 30.64 13.00
C ARG A 612 -43.18 29.16 12.96
N GLU A 613 -43.90 28.28 12.26
CA GLU A 613 -43.59 26.84 12.30
C GLU A 613 -43.10 26.21 11.00
N ARG A 614 -43.11 26.91 9.86
CA ARG A 614 -42.77 26.31 8.55
C ARG A 614 -41.97 27.25 7.65
N ILE A 615 -41.30 26.66 6.66
CA ILE A 615 -40.69 27.36 5.53
C ILE A 615 -41.73 27.48 4.42
N ILE A 616 -41.83 28.66 3.81
CA ILE A 616 -42.62 28.89 2.61
C ILE A 616 -41.70 29.17 1.43
N VAL A 617 -42.15 28.75 0.25
CA VAL A 617 -41.52 29.09 -1.02
C VAL A 617 -42.46 30.07 -1.70
N GLN A 618 -42.10 31.35 -1.71
CA GLN A 618 -42.80 32.31 -2.54
C GLN A 618 -42.29 32.18 -3.97
N VAL A 619 -43.20 32.18 -4.93
CA VAL A 619 -42.84 32.16 -6.35
C VAL A 619 -43.36 33.45 -6.95
N SER A 620 -42.45 34.26 -7.49
CA SER A 620 -42.75 35.54 -8.15
C SER A 620 -42.31 35.53 -9.59
#